data_AF-A0A6S6NZI5-F1
#
_entry.id   AF-A0A6S6NZI5-F1
#
_cell.length_a   1.000
_cell.length_b   1.000
_cell.length_c   1.000
_cell.angle_alpha   90.00
_cell.angle_beta   90.00
_cell.angle_gamma   90.00
#
_symmetry.space_group_name_H-M   'P 1'
#
loop_
_entity.id
_entity.type
_entity.pdbx_description
1 polymer ?
#
loop_
_entity_poly.entity_id
_entity_poly.type
_entity_poly.pdbx_seq_one_letter_code
_entity_poly.pdbx_strand_id
1 'polypeptide(L)' 'MAYLLLIIVLAGLFYIGWRLMRSSATRPQPRVIGPDDDPDFLRRLGQDDNNPRP' A
#
# COMPACT_ATOMS: atom_id res chain seq x y z
N MET A 1 -3.83 -27.26 32.77
CA MET A 1 -2.58 -26.66 32.24
C MET A 1 -2.51 -26.66 30.72
N ALA A 2 -2.60 -27.80 30.04
CA ALA A 2 -2.54 -27.86 28.56
C ALA A 2 -3.59 -26.97 27.86
N TYR A 3 -4.79 -26.88 28.42
CA TYR A 3 -5.87 -26.00 27.90
C TYR A 3 -5.52 -24.51 27.96
N LEU A 4 -4.78 -24.08 28.98
CA LEU A 4 -4.32 -22.69 29.09
C LEU A 4 -3.34 -22.35 27.97
N LEU A 5 -2.41 -23.28 27.68
CA LEU A 5 -1.48 -23.15 26.57
C LEU A 5 -2.22 -23.13 25.23
N LEU A 6 -3.22 -24.01 25.04
CA LEU A 6 -4.07 -24.02 23.85
C LEU A 6 -4.76 -22.66 23.64
N ILE A 7 -5.33 -22.07 24.70
CA ILE A 7 -5.99 -20.76 24.63
C ILE A 7 -4.99 -19.67 24.23
N ILE A 8 -3.79 -19.67 24.80
CA ILE A 8 -2.74 -18.68 24.45
C ILE A 8 -2.35 -18.82 22.97
N VAL A 9 -2.17 -20.05 22.48
CA VAL A 9 -1.86 -20.31 21.06
C VAL A 9 -2.98 -19.82 20.16
N LEU A 10 -4.24 -20.13 20.49
CA LEU A 10 -5.41 -19.67 19.72
C LEU A 10 -5.51 -18.15 19.69
N ALA A 11 -5.34 -17.48 20.83
CA ALA A 11 -5.36 -16.03 20.92
C ALA A 11 -4.23 -15.39 20.09
N GLY A 12 -3.03 -15.97 20.14
CA GLY A 12 -1.89 -15.52 19.34
C GLY A 12 -2.14 -15.65 17.84
N LEU A 13 -2.65 -16.79 17.38
CA LEU A 13 -3.01 -17.00 15.98
C LEU A 13 -4.10 -16.02 15.51
N PHE A 14 -5.12 -15.80 16.33
CA PHE A 14 -6.20 -14.86 16.01
C PHE A 14 -5.68 -13.42 15.91
N TYR A 15 -4.82 -13.01 16.84
CA TYR A 15 -4.18 -11.70 16.82
C TYR A 15 -3.30 -11.51 15.59
N ILE A 16 -2.47 -12.50 15.23
CA ILE A 16 -1.61 -12.43 14.04
C ILE A 16 -2.47 -12.31 12.78
N GLY A 17 -3.51 -13.15 12.65
CA GLY A 17 -4.44 -13.10 11.53
C GLY A 17 -5.11 -11.73 11.39
N TRP A 18 -5.67 -11.19 12.47
CA TRP A 18 -6.22 -9.83 12.50
C TRP A 18 -5.15 -8.81 12.10
N ARG A 19 -3.98 -8.83 12.75
CA ARG A 19 -2.92 -7.83 12.54
C ARG A 19 -2.46 -7.76 11.09
N LEU A 20 -2.39 -8.91 10.41
CA LEU A 20 -2.05 -9.03 9.00
C LEU A 20 -3.16 -8.46 8.10
N MET A 21 -4.42 -8.79 8.35
CA MET A 21 -5.56 -8.22 7.62
C MET A 21 -5.60 -6.69 7.76
N ARG A 22 -5.31 -6.16 8.95
CA ARG A 22 -5.30 -4.71 9.21
C ARG A 22 -4.15 -3.99 8.51
N SER A 23 -2.97 -4.62 8.36
CA SER A 23 -1.88 -4.04 7.57
C SER A 23 -2.18 -3.95 6.07
N SER A 24 -3.00 -4.85 5.53
CA SER A 24 -3.40 -4.78 4.12
C SER A 24 -4.41 -3.67 3.88
N ALA A 25 -5.27 -3.36 4.85
CA ALA A 25 -6.28 -2.30 4.76
C ALA A 25 -5.70 -0.87 4.74
N THR A 26 -4.42 -0.69 5.10
CA THR A 26 -3.71 0.60 5.03
C THR A 26 -2.95 0.80 3.73
N ARG A 27 -2.96 -0.17 2.81
CA ARG A 27 -2.40 0.03 1.48
C ARG A 27 -3.29 1.02 0.71
N PRO A 28 -2.72 2.12 0.18
CA PRO A 28 -3.44 2.98 -0.74
C PRO A 28 -3.95 2.12 -1.89
N GLN A 29 -5.26 2.15 -2.14
CA GLN A 29 -5.82 1.53 -3.35
C GLN A 29 -5.14 2.19 -4.56
N PRO A 30 -4.77 1.43 -5.61
CA PRO A 30 -4.41 2.03 -6.88
C PRO A 30 -5.65 2.77 -7.39
N ARG A 31 -5.68 4.07 -7.11
CA ARG A 31 -6.63 4.99 -7.74
C ARG A 31 -6.32 4.98 -9.23
N VAL A 32 -7.36 5.02 -10.06
CA VAL A 32 -7.20 5.33 -11.48
C VAL A 32 -6.66 6.75 -11.51
N ILE A 33 -5.36 6.87 -11.69
CA ILE A 33 -4.69 8.13 -11.92
C ILE A 33 -5.09 8.53 -13.34
N GLY A 34 -5.67 9.73 -13.50
CA GLY A 34 -5.97 10.25 -14.83
C GLY A 34 -4.65 10.50 -15.57
N PRO A 35 -4.63 10.52 -16.91
CA PRO A 35 -3.41 10.74 -17.70
C PRO A 35 -2.60 11.98 -17.25
N ASP A 36 -3.30 13.01 -16.75
CA ASP A 36 -2.69 14.25 -16.25
C ASP A 36 -2.00 14.11 -14.88
N ASP A 37 -2.44 13.16 -14.04
CA ASP A 37 -1.86 12.88 -12.71
C ASP A 37 -0.81 11.75 -12.76
N ASP A 38 -0.55 11.18 -13.94
CA ASP A 38 0.41 10.10 -14.11
C ASP A 38 1.82 10.62 -13.81
N PRO A 39 2.54 10.01 -12.85
CA PRO A 39 3.86 10.50 -12.48
C PRO A 39 4.84 10.46 -13.66
N ASP A 40 4.65 9.53 -14.59
CA ASP A 40 5.43 9.45 -15.82
C ASP A 40 5.06 10.52 -16.84
N PHE A 41 3.82 11.00 -16.87
CA PHE A 41 3.38 12.12 -17.72
C PHE A 41 3.94 13.45 -17.20
N LEU A 42 3.80 13.73 -15.90
CA LEU A 42 4.35 14.93 -15.26
C LEU A 42 5.87 15.04 -15.42
N ARG A 43 6.57 13.90 -15.40
CA ARG A 43 8.03 13.84 -15.64
C ARG A 43 8.39 14.26 -17.07
N ARG A 44 7.57 13.89 -18.06
CA ARG A 44 7.79 14.27 -19.47
C ARG A 44 7.57 15.76 -19.69
N LEU A 45 6.51 16.34 -19.11
CA LEU A 45 6.21 17.77 -19.25
C LEU A 45 7.36 18.66 -18.74
N GLY A 46 7.92 18.36 -17.56
CA GLY A 46 9.05 19.11 -17.00
C GLY A 46 10.38 18.96 -17.76
N GLN A 47 10.50 17.96 -18.63
CA GLN A 47 11.69 17.74 -19.46
C GLN A 47 11.60 18.46 -20.81
N ASP A 48 10.41 18.50 -21.42
CA ASP A 48 10.21 19.16 -22.73
C ASP A 48 10.22 20.70 -22.63
N ASP A 49 9.83 21.27 -21.49
CA ASP A 49 9.85 22.73 -21.26
C ASP A 49 11.27 23.32 -21.11
N ASN A 50 12.29 22.48 -20.90
CA ASN A 50 13.70 22.91 -20.81
C ASN A 50 14.41 22.97 -22.18
N ASN A 51 13.71 22.69 -23.28
CA ASN A 51 14.25 22.85 -24.62
C ASN A 51 13.66 24.13 -25.25
N PRO A 52 14.39 25.27 -25.22
CA PRO A 52 13.93 26.45 -25.94
C PRO A 52 13.91 26.08 -27.43
N ARG A 53 12.70 25.97 -28.00
CA ARG A 53 12.55 25.74 -29.44
C ARG A 53 13.22 26.92 -30.18
N PRO A 54 14.09 26.67 -31.16
CA PRO A 54 14.70 27.73 -31.96
C PRO A 54 13.69 28.44 -32.87
#